data_AF-A0A961CBL5-F1
#
_entry.id   AF-A0A961CBL5-F1
#
_cell.length_a   1.000
_cell.length_b   1.000
_cell.length_c   1.000
_cell.angle_alpha   90.00
_cell.angle_beta   90.00
_cell.angle_gamma   90.00
#
_symmetry.space_group_name_H-M   'P 1'
#
loop_
_entity.id
_entity.type
_entity.pdbx_description
1 polymer ?
#
loop_
_entity_poly.entity_id
_entity_poly.type
_entity_poly.pdbx_seq_one_letter_code
_entity_poly.pdbx_strand_id
1 'polypeptide(L)'
;MALSERSRSALYQGFSAVVEEDAVQEMLSFFPARDVEEPVTKEFLRAELSNLELRVDKRLNQMELRLGASVSSEINKMMWLNIGALTSFAAVLLAAIKF
;
A
#
# COMPACT_ATOMS: atom_id res chain seq x y z
N MET A 1 -0.72 -29.04 -2.01
CA MET A 1 -0.26 -30.41 -1.69
C MET A 1 0.52 -30.93 -2.89
N ALA A 2 1.84 -31.10 -2.78
CA ALA A 2 2.61 -31.77 -3.83
C ALA A 2 2.21 -33.26 -3.88
N LEU A 3 2.16 -33.83 -5.08
CA LEU A 3 1.76 -35.21 -5.28
C LEU A 3 2.80 -36.14 -4.61
N SER A 4 2.41 -36.91 -3.59
CA SER A 4 3.34 -37.86 -2.93
C SER A 4 3.90 -38.88 -3.93
N GLU A 5 5.11 -39.40 -3.70
CA GLU A 5 5.72 -40.44 -4.56
C GLU A 5 4.83 -41.68 -4.72
N ARG A 6 4.09 -42.06 -3.66
CA ARG A 6 3.11 -43.16 -3.71
C ARG A 6 1.96 -42.84 -4.66
N SER A 7 1.38 -41.65 -4.58
CA SER A 7 0.34 -41.21 -5.53
C SER A 7 0.87 -41.03 -6.94
N ARG A 8 2.12 -40.59 -7.10
CA ARG A 8 2.78 -40.44 -8.41
C ARG A 8 2.94 -41.78 -9.10
N SER A 9 3.38 -42.78 -8.35
CA SER A 9 3.52 -44.16 -8.83
C SER A 9 2.17 -44.78 -9.20
N ALA A 10 1.13 -44.54 -8.39
CA ALA A 10 -0.21 -45.03 -8.67
C ALA A 10 -0.86 -44.37 -9.90
N LEU A 11 -0.67 -43.05 -10.07
CA LEU A 11 -1.17 -42.33 -11.25
C LEU A 11 -0.40 -42.72 -12.51
N TYR A 12 0.93 -42.88 -12.44
CA TYR A 12 1.72 -43.37 -13.56
C TYR A 12 1.21 -44.74 -14.04
N GLN A 13 1.10 -45.71 -13.13
CA GLN A 13 0.61 -47.05 -13.47
C GLN A 13 -0.83 -47.05 -14.02
N GLY A 14 -1.70 -46.19 -13.51
CA GLY A 14 -3.09 -46.09 -13.97
C GLY A 14 -3.21 -45.42 -15.35
N PHE A 15 -2.45 -44.36 -15.60
CA PHE A 15 -2.54 -43.60 -16.85
C PHE A 15 -1.75 -44.24 -17.99
N SER A 16 -0.66 -44.97 -17.72
CA SER A 16 0.08 -45.74 -18.74
C SER A 16 -0.76 -46.84 -19.41
N ALA A 17 -1.91 -47.20 -18.83
CA ALA A 17 -2.86 -48.14 -19.44
C ALA A 17 -3.74 -47.48 -20.52
N VAL A 18 -3.81 -46.15 -20.56
CA VAL A 18 -4.73 -45.37 -21.43
C VAL A 18 -3.96 -44.42 -22.34
N VAL A 19 -2.78 -43.97 -21.92
CA VAL A 19 -1.95 -42.97 -22.58
C VAL A 19 -0.51 -43.49 -22.66
N GLU A 20 0.22 -43.16 -23.73
CA GLU A 20 1.63 -43.51 -23.88
C GLU A 20 2.48 -42.99 -22.72
N GLU A 21 3.48 -43.78 -22.31
CA GLU A 21 4.29 -43.53 -21.11
C GLU A 21 4.96 -42.15 -21.12
N ASP A 22 5.45 -41.70 -22.28
CA ASP A 22 6.11 -40.40 -22.45
C ASP A 22 5.14 -39.24 -22.21
N ALA A 23 3.90 -39.36 -22.68
CA ALA A 23 2.86 -38.35 -22.46
C ALA A 23 2.37 -38.35 -21.01
N VAL A 24 2.31 -39.51 -20.34
CA VAL A 24 2.02 -39.58 -18.90
C VAL A 24 3.12 -38.91 -18.08
N GLN A 25 4.38 -39.12 -18.44
CA GLN A 25 5.50 -38.48 -17.78
C GLN A 25 5.51 -36.95 -17.97
N GLU A 26 5.20 -36.49 -19.18
CA GLU A 26 5.02 -35.07 -19.49
C GLU A 26 3.86 -34.48 -18.68
N MET A 27 2.70 -35.15 -18.63
CA MET A 27 1.55 -34.74 -17.81
C MET A 27 1.88 -34.65 -16.32
N LEU A 28 2.61 -35.64 -15.77
CA LEU A 28 3.01 -35.64 -14.36
C LEU A 28 4.05 -34.56 -14.04
N SER A 29 4.83 -34.10 -15.02
CA SER A 29 5.79 -33.00 -14.84
C SER A 29 5.12 -31.63 -14.64
N PHE A 30 3.88 -31.47 -15.13
CA PHE A 30 3.07 -30.27 -14.91
C PHE A 30 2.35 -30.26 -13.56
N PHE A 31 2.39 -31.35 -12.78
CA PHE A 31 1.83 -31.34 -11.43
C PHE A 31 2.70 -30.46 -10.53
N PRO A 32 2.09 -29.58 -9.70
CA PRO A 32 2.83 -28.60 -8.92
C PRO A 32 3.82 -29.28 -7.97
N ALA A 33 5.12 -29.11 -8.22
CA ALA A 33 6.19 -29.65 -7.38
C ALA A 33 6.49 -28.78 -6.14
N ARG A 34 5.92 -27.58 -6.03
CA ARG A 34 6.10 -26.60 -4.95
C ARG A 34 4.91 -25.64 -4.94
N ASP A 35 4.48 -25.01 -3.87
CA ASP A 35 4.69 -25.20 -2.44
C ASP A 35 3.26 -25.25 -1.87
N VAL A 36 3.05 -25.97 -0.78
CA VAL A 36 1.90 -25.66 0.09
C VAL A 36 2.12 -24.19 0.46
N GLU A 37 1.26 -23.27 0.01
CA GLU A 37 1.23 -21.92 0.58
C GLU A 37 1.29 -22.12 2.09
N GLU A 38 2.40 -21.68 2.70
CA GLU A 38 2.65 -21.87 4.12
C GLU A 38 1.37 -21.44 4.85
N PRO A 39 0.72 -22.31 5.64
CA PRO A 39 -0.60 -22.01 6.14
C PRO A 39 -0.50 -20.71 6.93
N VAL A 40 -1.15 -19.67 6.41
CA VAL A 40 -1.11 -18.32 6.97
C VAL A 40 -1.62 -18.42 8.41
N THR A 41 -0.69 -18.36 9.36
CA THR A 41 -1.05 -18.49 10.77
C THR A 41 -1.71 -17.21 11.24
N LYS A 42 -2.57 -17.31 12.26
CA LYS A 42 -3.19 -16.14 12.90
C LYS A 42 -2.14 -15.13 13.38
N GLU A 43 -1.00 -15.62 13.87
CA GLU A 43 0.09 -14.77 14.34
C GLU A 43 0.81 -14.06 13.19
N PHE A 44 0.96 -14.70 12.03
CA PHE A 44 1.46 -14.05 10.82
C PHE A 44 0.55 -12.89 10.37
N LEU A 45 -0.77 -13.13 10.33
CA LEU A 45 -1.74 -12.07 9.98
C LEU A 45 -1.72 -10.92 10.98
N ARG A 46 -1.63 -11.23 12.28
CA ARG A 46 -1.56 -10.20 13.32
C ARG A 46 -0.27 -9.36 13.20
N ALA A 47 0.86 -10.00 12.90
CA ALA A 47 2.11 -9.29 12.67
C ALA A 47 2.04 -8.38 11.44
N GLU A 48 1.47 -8.87 10.34
CA GLU A 48 1.34 -8.09 9.12
C GLU A 48 0.34 -6.93 9.26
N LEU A 49 -0.77 -7.15 9.98
CA LEU A 49 -1.73 -6.08 10.31
C LEU A 49 -1.11 -5.01 11.21
N SER A 50 -0.37 -5.40 12.24
CA SER A 50 0.35 -4.44 13.10
C SER A 50 1.39 -3.64 12.32
N ASN A 51 2.10 -4.29 11.38
CA ASN A 51 3.03 -3.59 10.48
C ASN A 51 2.30 -2.59 9.58
N LEU A 52 1.13 -2.98 9.07
CA LEU A 52 0.30 -2.13 8.22
C LEU A 52 -0.21 -0.90 8.99
N GLU A 53 -0.72 -1.07 10.21
CA GLU A 53 -1.15 0.02 11.10
C GLU A 53 -0.01 1.02 11.34
N LEU A 54 1.18 0.54 11.72
CA LEU A 54 2.36 1.39 11.91
C LEU A 54 2.74 2.17 10.64
N ARG A 55 2.59 1.54 9.47
CA ARG A 55 2.89 2.20 8.18
C ARG A 55 1.87 3.27 7.85
N VAL A 56 0.59 3.03 8.15
CA VAL A 56 -0.49 4.00 7.96
C VAL A 56 -0.31 5.18 8.90
N ASP A 57 -0.09 4.95 10.19
CA ASP A 57 0.13 6.01 11.17
C ASP A 57 1.34 6.89 10.81
N LYS A 58 2.44 6.27 10.37
CA LYS A 58 3.62 7.01 9.92
C LYS A 58 3.29 7.91 8.72
N ARG A 59 2.51 7.43 7.76
CA ARG A 59 2.10 8.22 6.58
C ARG A 59 1.14 9.34 6.96
N LEU A 60 0.19 9.09 7.85
CA LEU A 60 -0.74 10.10 8.34
C LEU A 60 -0.03 11.21 9.12
N ASN A 61 0.86 10.86 10.05
CA ASN A 61 1.67 11.84 10.79
C ASN A 61 2.54 12.68 9.84
N GLN A 62 3.15 12.06 8.84
CA GLN A 62 3.92 12.80 7.83
C GLN A 62 3.04 13.74 7.01
N MET A 63 1.82 13.33 6.67
CA MET A 63 0.87 14.16 5.94
C MET A 63 0.39 15.32 6.80
N GLU A 64 0.06 15.09 8.08
CA GLU A 64 -0.35 16.12 9.02
C GLU A 64 0.74 17.19 9.22
N LEU A 65 2.00 16.78 9.38
CA LEU A 65 3.13 17.70 9.48
C LEU A 65 3.29 18.56 8.21
N ARG A 66 3.16 17.94 7.03
CA ARG A 66 3.23 18.66 5.74
C ARG A 66 2.07 19.63 5.58
N LEU A 67 0.86 19.20 5.92
CA LEU A 67 -0.34 20.03 5.85
C LEU A 67 -0.22 21.21 6.82
N GLY A 68 0.14 20.98 8.08
CA GLY A 68 0.35 22.05 9.07
C GLY A 68 1.40 23.07 8.62
N ALA A 69 2.54 22.62 8.08
CA ALA A 69 3.57 23.51 7.53
C ALA A 69 3.07 24.31 6.32
N SER A 70 2.36 23.67 5.39
CA SER A 70 1.82 24.35 4.20
C SER A 70 0.74 25.37 4.57
N VAL A 71 -0.23 24.99 5.41
CA VAL A 71 -1.36 25.81 5.83
C VAL A 71 -0.88 27.02 6.63
N SER A 72 0.02 26.83 7.60
CA SER A 72 0.58 27.95 8.37
C SER A 72 1.31 28.96 7.48
N SER A 73 2.07 28.49 6.49
CA SER A 73 2.78 29.38 5.56
C SER A 73 1.82 30.20 4.69
N GLU A 74 0.72 29.59 4.24
CA GLU A 74 -0.25 30.23 3.38
C GLU A 74 -1.13 31.22 4.16
N ILE A 75 -1.56 30.83 5.36
CA ILE A 75 -2.30 31.70 6.28
C ILE A 75 -1.47 32.94 6.63
N ASN A 76 -0.18 32.76 6.95
CA ASN A 76 0.68 33.89 7.31
C ASN A 76 0.83 34.86 6.14
N LYS A 77 1.05 34.37 4.91
CA LYS A 77 1.13 35.23 3.71
C LYS A 77 -0.15 36.03 3.48
N MET A 78 -1.32 35.38 3.54
CA MET A 78 -2.61 36.07 3.37
C MET A 78 -2.85 37.10 4.48
N MET A 79 -2.47 36.78 5.72
CA MET A 79 -2.60 37.70 6.85
C MET A 79 -1.76 38.97 6.64
N TRP A 80 -0.50 38.85 6.23
CA TRP A 80 0.36 40.01 5.94
C TRP A 80 -0.16 40.88 4.79
N LEU A 81 -0.67 40.26 3.72
CA LEU A 81 -1.29 40.98 2.61
C LEU A 81 -2.52 41.78 3.05
N ASN A 82 -3.40 41.17 3.86
CA ASN A 82 -4.59 41.84 4.38
C ASN A 82 -4.24 43.00 5.33
N ILE A 83 -3.25 42.81 6.21
CA ILE A 83 -2.78 43.87 7.10
C ILE A 83 -2.22 45.05 6.29
N GLY A 84 -1.37 44.79 5.29
CA GLY A 84 -0.82 45.83 4.42
C GLY A 84 -1.89 46.58 3.62
N ALA A 85 -2.91 45.87 3.11
CA ALA A 85 -4.02 46.49 2.42
C ALA A 85 -4.83 47.41 3.35
N LEU A 86 -5.16 46.95 4.57
CA LEU A 86 -5.90 47.74 5.55
C LEU A 86 -5.13 48.99 6.01
N THR A 87 -3.83 48.89 6.27
CA THR A 87 -3.02 50.05 6.67
C THR A 87 -2.90 51.07 5.55
N SER A 88 -2.73 50.61 4.30
CA SER A 88 -2.71 51.51 3.13
C SER A 88 -4.04 52.25 2.94
N PHE A 89 -5.17 51.55 3.11
CA PHE A 89 -6.49 52.15 3.04
C PHE A 89 -6.71 53.20 4.14
N ALA A 90 -6.31 52.89 5.37
CA ALA A 90 -6.38 53.83 6.49
C ALA A 90 -5.52 55.08 6.25
N ALA A 91 -4.33 54.93 5.68
CA ALA A 91 -3.46 56.06 5.35
C ALA A 91 -4.10 57.00 4.30
N VAL A 92 -4.77 56.43 3.29
CA VAL A 92 -5.50 57.22 2.27
C VAL A 92 -6.66 57.99 2.90
N LEU A 93 -7.44 57.36 3.78
CA LEU A 93 -8.54 58.03 4.49
C LEU A 93 -8.05 59.16 5.38
N LEU A 94 -6.95 58.95 6.12
CA LEU A 94 -6.36 59.99 6.96
C LEU A 94 -5.81 61.17 6.14
N ALA A 95 -5.23 60.91 4.97
CA ALA A 95 -4.76 61.96 4.06
C ALA A 95 -5.93 62.78 3.49
N ALA A 96 -7.05 62.13 3.18
CA ALA A 96 -8.25 62.78 2.64
C ALA A 96 -8.95 63.70 3.66
N ILE A 97 -8.87 63.39 4.96
CA ILE A 97 -9.45 64.25 6.02
C ILE A 97 -8.58 65.48 6.29
N LYS A 98 -7.29 65.42 5.94
CA LYS A 98 -6.31 66.49 6.20
C LYS A 98 -6.23 67.53 5.06
N PHE A 99 -6.98 67.33 3.98
CA PHE A 99 -7.13 68.22 2.83
C PHE A 99 -8.48 68.96 2.92
#